data_AF-A0A7K2J2A3-F1
#
_entry.id   AF-A0A7K2J2A3-F1
#
_cell.length_a   1.000
_cell.length_b   1.000
_cell.length_c   1.000
_cell.angle_alpha   90.00
_cell.angle_beta   90.00
_cell.angle_gamma   90.00
#
_symmetry.space_group_name_H-M   'P 1'
#
loop_
_entity.id
_entity.type
_entity.pdbx_description
1 polymer ?
#
loop_
_entity_poly.entity_id
_entity_poly.type
_entity_poly.pdbx_seq_one_letter_code
_entity_poly.pdbx_strand_id
1 'polypeptide(L)' 'MTTQPGKPPLADLFAAALRKRDENGGRHLHHRDCIHNLPPERQVAMRGKTTEWWTRIIGPLPVQITPDQWETEPPQWEET' A
#
# COMPACT_ATOMS: atom_id res chain seq x y z
N MET A 1 -5.61 19.48 17.90
CA MET A 1 -5.77 18.11 17.39
C MET A 1 -5.58 18.17 15.88
N THR A 2 -4.40 17.80 15.39
CA THR A 2 -4.10 17.79 13.95
C THR A 2 -4.87 16.67 13.28
N THR A 3 -5.87 17.03 12.47
CA THR A 3 -6.55 16.10 11.57
C THR A 3 -5.52 15.57 10.58
N GLN A 4 -5.12 14.31 10.69
CA GLN A 4 -4.45 13.66 9.58
C GLN A 4 -5.40 13.69 8.38
N PRO A 5 -4.97 14.14 7.19
CA PRO A 5 -5.82 14.17 6.00
C PRO A 5 -6.40 12.78 5.78
N GLY A 6 -7.73 12.74 5.63
CA GLY A 6 -8.51 11.51 5.62
C GLY A 6 -7.93 10.50 4.63
N LYS A 7 -7.44 9.38 5.16
CA LYS A 7 -6.92 8.27 4.35
C LYS A 7 -8.05 7.82 3.41
N PRO A 8 -7.79 7.67 2.10
CA PRO A 8 -8.84 7.38 1.13
C PRO A 8 -9.58 6.09 1.49
N PRO A 9 -10.90 6.02 1.25
CA PRO A 9 -11.69 4.79 1.37
C PRO A 9 -11.01 3.57 0.76
N LEU A 10 -11.21 2.39 1.35
CA LEU A 10 -10.54 1.15 0.92
C LEU A 10 -10.78 0.78 -0.55
N ALA A 11 -11.95 1.11 -1.09
CA ALA A 11 -12.27 0.92 -2.51
C ALA A 11 -11.40 1.79 -3.43
N ASP A 12 -11.03 2.98 -2.97
CA ASP A 12 -10.24 3.94 -3.74
C ASP A 12 -8.78 3.50 -3.88
N LEU A 13 -8.25 2.76 -2.89
CA LEU A 13 -6.91 2.19 -2.94
C LEU A 13 -6.77 1.12 -4.03
N PHE A 14 -7.79 0.27 -4.21
CA PHE A 14 -7.78 -0.74 -5.27
C PHE A 14 -7.84 -0.10 -6.65
N ALA A 15 -8.74 0.86 -6.85
CA ALA A 15 -8.85 1.59 -8.10
C ALA A 15 -7.56 2.38 -8.41
N ALA A 16 -6.96 3.02 -7.40
CA ALA A 16 -5.70 3.72 -7.55
C ALA A 16 -4.54 2.78 -7.92
N ALA A 17 -4.43 1.62 -7.29
CA ALA A 17 -3.38 0.64 -7.60
C ALA A 17 -3.50 0.08 -9.03
N LEU A 18 -4.72 -0.21 -9.50
CA LEU A 18 -4.93 -0.67 -10.87
C LEU A 18 -4.62 0.42 -11.90
N ARG A 19 -5.06 1.65 -11.66
CA ARG A 19 -4.73 2.79 -12.51
C ARG A 19 -3.23 3.04 -12.56
N LYS A 20 -2.54 3.02 -11.41
CA LYS A 20 -1.08 3.17 -11.35
C LYS A 20 -0.36 2.04 -12.08
N ARG A 21 -0.86 0.82 -12.01
CA ARG A 21 -0.29 -0.31 -12.77
C ARG A 21 -0.42 -0.08 -14.29
N ASP A 22 -1.58 0.40 -14.74
CA ASP A 22 -1.82 0.73 -16.15
C ASP A 22 -0.90 1.87 -16.63
N GLU A 23 -0.82 2.97 -15.86
CA GLU A 23 0.08 4.11 -16.11
C GLU A 23 1.57 3.69 -16.22
N ASN A 24 1.96 2.60 -15.55
CA ASN A 24 3.33 2.08 -15.55
C ASN A 24 3.51 0.86 -16.49
N GLY A 25 2.69 0.75 -17.54
CA GLY A 25 2.85 -0.27 -18.58
C GLY A 25 2.65 -1.69 -18.06
N GLY A 26 1.76 -1.87 -17.08
CA GLY A 26 1.47 -3.16 -16.44
C GLY A 26 2.37 -3.52 -15.26
N ARG A 27 3.38 -2.71 -14.94
CA ARG A 27 4.31 -2.94 -13.83
C ARG A 27 3.66 -2.62 -12.49
N HIS A 28 3.89 -3.50 -11.51
CA HIS A 28 3.47 -3.27 -10.12
C HIS A 28 4.61 -2.56 -9.38
N LEU A 29 4.61 -1.24 -9.42
CA LEU A 29 5.60 -0.40 -8.74
C LEU A 29 5.05 0.10 -7.40
N HIS A 30 5.91 0.27 -6.42
CA HIS A 30 5.52 0.84 -5.13
C HIS A 30 5.18 2.33 -5.26
N HIS A 31 4.09 2.75 -4.61
CA HIS A 31 3.54 4.12 -4.70
C HIS A 31 2.79 4.49 -3.40
N ARG A 32 2.48 5.77 -3.17
CA ARG A 32 1.82 6.24 -1.93
C ARG A 32 0.47 5.59 -1.65
N ASP A 33 -0.28 5.31 -2.71
CA ASP A 33 -1.61 4.69 -2.63
C ASP A 33 -1.55 3.15 -2.56
N CYS A 34 -0.37 2.57 -2.33
CA CYS A 34 -0.19 1.12 -2.31
C CYS A 34 -0.68 0.52 -0.99
N ILE A 35 -1.30 -0.67 -1.06
CA ILE A 35 -1.74 -1.40 0.15
C ILE A 35 -0.59 -1.68 1.11
N HIS A 36 0.65 -1.75 0.62
CA HIS A 36 1.85 -1.96 1.44
C HIS A 36 2.14 -0.77 2.39
N ASN A 37 1.48 0.38 2.23
CA ASN A 37 1.51 1.47 3.21
C ASN A 37 0.52 1.27 4.38
N LEU A 38 -0.27 0.20 4.37
CA LEU A 38 -1.18 -0.16 5.47
C LEU A 38 -0.47 -1.03 6.50
N PRO A 39 -0.88 -0.99 7.79
CA PRO A 39 -0.44 -1.96 8.79
C PRO A 39 -0.62 -3.40 8.29
N PRO A 40 0.27 -4.34 8.64
CA PRO A 40 0.26 -5.69 8.10
C PRO A 40 -1.10 -6.40 8.21
N GLU A 41 -1.80 -6.21 9.34
CA GLU A 41 -3.12 -6.81 9.59
C GLU A 41 -4.18 -6.26 8.63
N ARG A 42 -4.10 -4.97 8.29
CA ARG A 42 -4.97 -4.33 7.30
C ARG A 42 -4.66 -4.83 5.89
N GLN A 43 -3.40 -5.07 5.55
CA GLN A 43 -3.03 -5.69 4.27
C GLN A 43 -3.64 -7.09 4.12
N VAL A 44 -3.59 -7.89 5.19
CA VAL A 44 -4.20 -9.22 5.24
C VAL A 44 -5.71 -9.15 5.10
N ALA A 45 -6.36 -8.25 5.85
CA ALA A 45 -7.81 -8.04 5.78
C ALA A 45 -8.26 -7.62 4.37
N MET A 46 -7.51 -6.74 3.71
CA MET A 46 -7.77 -6.30 2.33
C MET A 46 -7.74 -7.45 1.31
N ARG A 47 -7.03 -8.54 1.62
CA ARG A 47 -6.97 -9.75 0.80
C ARG A 47 -8.05 -10.77 1.16
N GLY A 48 -9.01 -10.40 2.03
CA GLY A 48 -10.11 -11.25 2.47
C GLY A 48 -9.67 -12.41 3.37
N LYS A 49 -8.58 -12.24 4.13
CA LYS A 49 -8.01 -13.26 5.01
C LYS A 49 -7.94 -12.77 6.46
N THR A 50 -7.78 -13.72 7.39
CA THR A 50 -7.44 -13.43 8.78
C THR A 50 -5.92 -13.52 8.99
N THR A 51 -5.40 -12.83 9.99
CA THR A 51 -3.98 -12.92 10.37
C THR A 51 -3.60 -14.34 10.78
N GLU A 52 -4.48 -15.04 11.52
CA GLU A 52 -4.29 -16.44 11.90
C GLU A 52 -4.16 -17.37 10.68
N TRP A 53 -5.07 -17.25 9.71
CA TRP A 53 -4.98 -18.04 8.49
C TRP A 53 -3.71 -17.69 7.72
N TRP A 54 -3.36 -16.40 7.64
CA TRP A 54 -2.18 -15.94 6.94
C TRP A 54 -0.89 -16.50 7.55
N THR A 55 -0.74 -16.41 8.87
CA THR A 55 0.45 -16.90 9.56
C THR A 55 0.60 -18.41 9.47
N ARG A 56 -0.52 -19.14 9.45
CA ARG A 56 -0.54 -20.59 9.28
C ARG A 56 -0.20 -21.04 7.86
N ILE A 57 -0.70 -20.35 6.84
CA ILE A 57 -0.66 -20.83 5.43
C ILE A 57 0.43 -20.15 4.61
N ILE A 58 0.65 -18.85 4.81
CA ILE A 58 1.60 -18.04 4.05
C ILE A 58 2.91 -17.85 4.83
N GLY A 59 2.83 -17.62 6.14
CA GLY A 59 3.97 -17.37 7.02
C GLY A 59 3.96 -15.95 7.60
N PRO A 60 5.11 -15.27 7.74
CA PRO A 60 5.17 -13.94 8.36
C PRO A 60 4.17 -12.94 7.77
N LEU A 61 3.73 -12.01 8.61
CA LEU A 61 2.87 -10.90 8.16
C LEU A 61 3.60 -10.05 7.12
N PRO A 62 2.87 -9.46 6.15
CA PRO A 62 3.49 -8.67 5.10
C PRO A 62 4.17 -7.43 5.68
N VAL A 63 5.30 -7.04 5.09
CA VAL A 63 6.04 -5.85 5.51
C VAL A 63 5.38 -4.58 4.98
N GLN A 64 5.59 -3.48 5.69
CA GLN A 64 5.22 -2.16 5.21
C GLN A 64 6.33 -1.59 4.34
N ILE A 65 5.95 -0.79 3.35
CA ILE A 65 6.89 0.08 2.64
C ILE A 65 6.89 1.48 3.26
N THR A 66 7.99 2.19 3.10
CA THR A 66 8.16 3.60 3.48
C THR A 66 8.24 4.50 2.23
N PRO A 67 8.08 5.83 2.37
CA PRO A 67 8.11 6.74 1.23
C PRO A 67 9.39 6.70 0.37
N ASP A 68 10.54 6.43 0.97
CA ASP A 68 11.82 6.23 0.27
C ASP A 68 11.87 4.97 -0.60
N GLN A 69 10.91 4.06 -0.43
CA GLN A 69 10.76 2.84 -1.21
C GLN A 69 9.69 2.98 -2.31
N TRP A 70 9.08 4.17 -2.49
CA TRP A 70 8.18 4.42 -3.61
C TRP A 70 8.98 4.55 -4.91
N GLU A 71 8.55 3.82 -5.93
CA GLU A 71 9.25 3.72 -7.22
C GLU A 71 8.66 4.64 -8.29
N THR A 72 7.46 5.18 -8.06
CA THR A 72 6.74 6.05 -9.02
C THR A 72 6.70 7.51 -8.61
N GLU A 73 7.33 7.87 -7.49
CA GLU A 73 7.30 9.22 -6.94
C GLU A 73 8.74 9.69 -6.70
N PRO A 74 9.03 10.98 -6.94
CA PRO A 74 10.35 11.52 -6.62
C PRO A 74 10.62 11.37 -5.12
N PRO A 75 11.89 11.20 -4.71
CA PRO A 75 12.24 11.16 -3.31
C PRO A 75 11.75 12.43 -2.61
N GLN A 76 11.05 12.29 -1.48
CA GLN A 76 10.43 13.42 -0.76
C GLN A 76 11.43 14.48 -0.24
N TRP A 77 12.75 14.24 -0.36
CA TRP A 77 13.80 15.20 -0.03
C TRP A 77 14.19 16.13 -1.19
N GLU A 78 13.59 15.96 -2.38
CA GLU A 78 13.82 16.81 -3.56
C GLU A 78 12.85 18.01 -3.68
N GLU A 79 11.90 18.17 -2.76
CA GLU A 79 10.91 19.27 -2.75
C GLU A 79 11.35 20.54 -1.95
N THR A 80 12.66 20.76 -1.77
CA THR A 80 13.20 21.99 -1.13
C THR A 80 13.64 23.05 -2.13
#